data_AF-A0A6J1X2A7-F1
#
_entry.id   AF-A0A6J1X2A7-F1
#
_cell.length_a   1.000
_cell.length_b   1.000
_cell.length_c   1.000
_cell.angle_alpha   90.00
_cell.angle_beta   90.00
_cell.angle_gamma   90.00
#
_symmetry.space_group_name_H-M   'P 1'
#
loop_
_entity.id
_entity.type
_entity.pdbx_description
1 polymer ?
#
loop_
_entity_poly.entity_id
_entity_poly.type
_entity_poly.pdbx_seq_one_letter_code
_entity_poly.pdbx_strand_id
1 'polypeptide(L)'
;MVLGIRNGYPYLMMDIGDSTSGREPVKISSDKLVADNKWYQVIVDRVGRKVKFSIQETLDNGTEYTHSKEAVLPGQHTIFNLDRQKSKLYVGGVPPDTTLQGVDVRDFEGQIEELMVGNTPVGLWNFVGASDLKGARQR
;
A
#
# COMPACT_ATOMS: atom_id res chain seq x y z
N MET A 1 7.45 -2.74 -3.50
CA MET A 1 6.21 -1.93 -3.47
C MET A 1 5.93 -1.57 -2.03
N VAL A 2 5.55 -0.32 -1.78
CA VAL A 2 5.17 0.19 -0.45
C VAL A 2 3.88 1.00 -0.61
N LEU A 3 2.90 0.71 0.24
CA LEU A 3 1.76 1.57 0.45
C LEU A 3 1.88 2.17 1.84
N GLY A 4 1.79 3.49 1.96
CA GLY A 4 1.95 4.17 3.23
C GLY A 4 1.17 5.46 3.30
N ILE A 5 1.22 6.11 4.46
CA ILE A 5 0.60 7.41 4.71
C ILE A 5 1.70 8.36 5.18
N ARG A 6 1.71 9.59 4.65
CA ARG A 6 2.63 10.65 5.08
C ARG A 6 1.83 11.94 5.28
N ASN A 7 1.95 12.54 6.46
CA ASN A 7 1.19 13.73 6.85
C ASN A 7 -0.33 13.58 6.64
N GLY A 8 -0.85 12.36 6.83
CA GLY A 8 -2.27 12.04 6.63
C GLY A 8 -2.70 11.75 5.19
N TYR A 9 -1.79 11.79 4.21
CA TYR A 9 -2.08 11.52 2.80
C TYR A 9 -1.50 10.16 2.36
N PRO A 10 -2.29 9.29 1.72
CA PRO A 10 -1.80 8.03 1.18
C PRO A 10 -0.80 8.23 0.03
N TYR A 11 0.20 7.37 -0.04
CA TYR A 11 1.12 7.29 -1.16
C TYR A 11 1.45 5.84 -1.50
N LEU A 12 1.68 5.60 -2.78
CA LEU A 12 2.21 4.36 -3.33
C LEU A 12 3.64 4.61 -3.82
N MET A 13 4.57 3.75 -3.41
CA MET A 13 5.90 3.66 -4.00
C MET A 13 6.08 2.31 -4.68
N MET A 14 6.57 2.31 -5.92
CA MET A 14 6.71 1.09 -6.70
C MET A 14 7.98 1.09 -7.55
N ASP A 15 8.69 -0.04 -7.46
CA ASP A 15 9.79 -0.41 -8.32
C ASP A 15 9.59 -1.87 -8.74
N ILE A 16 9.82 -2.14 -10.02
CA ILE A 16 9.69 -3.45 -10.66
C ILE A 16 11.01 -3.93 -11.30
N GLY A 17 12.13 -3.37 -10.85
CA GLY A 17 13.48 -3.74 -11.28
C GLY A 17 14.23 -2.64 -12.03
N ASP A 18 13.69 -1.42 -12.10
CA ASP A 18 14.32 -0.31 -12.81
C ASP A 18 15.30 0.46 -11.92
N SER A 19 15.18 0.37 -10.60
CA SER A 19 16.11 1.06 -9.69
C SER A 19 17.53 0.52 -9.74
N THR A 20 17.72 -0.74 -10.10
CA THR A 20 19.05 -1.30 -10.36
C THR A 20 19.75 -0.64 -11.56
N SER A 21 19.00 0.07 -12.40
CA SER A 21 19.52 0.88 -13.51
C SER A 21 19.76 2.35 -13.14
N GLY A 22 19.76 2.69 -11.83
CA GLY A 22 20.01 4.05 -11.33
C GLY A 22 18.79 4.98 -11.37
N ARG A 23 17.57 4.43 -11.50
CA ARG A 23 16.32 5.22 -11.48
C ARG A 23 15.67 5.16 -10.10
N GLU A 24 15.10 6.27 -9.65
CA GLU A 24 14.33 6.25 -8.41
C GLU A 24 13.01 5.47 -8.57
N PRO A 25 12.54 4.77 -7.52
CA PRO A 25 11.20 4.20 -7.49
C PRO A 25 10.13 5.26 -7.77
N VAL A 26 9.07 4.87 -8.50
CA VAL A 26 7.96 5.79 -8.76
C VAL A 26 7.15 5.98 -7.49
N LYS A 27 6.87 7.25 -7.15
CA LYS A 27 5.99 7.64 -6.07
C LYS A 27 4.73 8.31 -6.62
N ILE A 28 3.56 7.81 -6.22
CA ILE A 28 2.24 8.37 -6.53
C ILE A 28 1.59 8.77 -5.21
N SER A 29 1.31 10.06 -5.01
CA SER A 29 0.70 10.58 -3.77
C SER A 29 -0.75 10.97 -4.04
N SER A 30 -1.69 10.53 -3.20
CA SER A 30 -3.07 11.03 -3.23
C SER A 30 -3.16 12.42 -2.60
N ASP A 31 -4.10 13.24 -3.08
CA ASP A 31 -4.41 14.55 -2.45
C ASP A 31 -5.54 14.41 -1.41
N LYS A 32 -6.08 13.20 -1.23
CA LYS A 32 -7.11 12.92 -0.24
C LYS A 32 -6.50 12.71 1.15
N LEU A 33 -6.86 13.55 2.10
CA LEU A 33 -6.60 13.33 3.52
C LEU A 33 -7.41 12.13 4.02
N VAL A 34 -6.75 11.20 4.71
CA VAL A 34 -7.40 10.01 5.31
C VAL A 34 -7.16 9.87 6.81
N ALA A 35 -6.29 10.72 7.39
CA ALA A 35 -6.02 10.73 8.83
C ALA A 35 -7.08 11.57 9.58
N ASP A 36 -8.34 11.28 9.35
CA ASP A 36 -9.51 11.96 9.93
C ASP A 36 -10.45 11.00 10.67
N ASN A 37 -9.98 9.79 10.98
CA ASN A 37 -10.70 8.74 11.71
C ASN A 37 -11.96 8.23 10.99
N LYS A 38 -11.99 8.30 9.65
CA LYS A 38 -12.97 7.64 8.79
C LYS A 38 -12.35 6.43 8.07
N TRP A 39 -13.21 5.50 7.65
CA TRP A 39 -12.80 4.36 6.84
C TRP A 39 -12.60 4.77 5.37
N TYR A 40 -11.52 4.28 4.78
CA TYR A 40 -11.20 4.45 3.36
C TYR A 40 -10.74 3.12 2.78
N GLN A 41 -11.14 2.86 1.52
CA GLN A 41 -10.58 1.75 0.77
C GLN A 41 -9.44 2.25 -0.12
N VAL A 42 -8.28 1.60 -0.01
CA VAL A 42 -7.11 1.91 -0.83
C VAL A 42 -6.92 0.82 -1.87
N ILE A 43 -6.93 1.20 -3.15
CA ILE A 43 -6.90 0.26 -4.28
C ILE A 43 -5.68 0.57 -5.15
N VAL A 44 -4.89 -0.46 -5.45
CA VAL A 44 -3.75 -0.39 -6.36
C VAL A 44 -3.94 -1.39 -7.48
N ASP A 45 -4.24 -0.90 -8.67
CA ASP A 45 -4.34 -1.71 -9.89
C ASP A 45 -3.11 -1.49 -10.75
N ARG A 46 -2.49 -2.58 -11.23
CA ARG A 46 -1.36 -2.49 -12.16
C ARG A 46 -1.49 -3.49 -13.30
N VAL A 47 -1.36 -2.99 -14.52
CA VAL A 47 -1.24 -3.80 -15.73
C VAL A 47 0.04 -3.41 -16.46
N GLY A 48 1.01 -4.32 -16.48
CA GLY A 48 2.36 -4.04 -17.00
C GLY A 48 2.97 -2.84 -16.26
N ARG A 49 3.24 -1.75 -16.97
CA ARG A 49 3.81 -0.53 -16.37
C ARG A 49 2.78 0.50 -15.95
N LYS A 50 1.50 0.34 -16.33
CA LYS A 50 0.44 1.28 -15.95
C LYS A 50 -0.06 0.96 -14.56
N VAL A 51 -0.01 1.95 -13.68
CA VAL A 51 -0.47 1.85 -12.29
C VAL A 51 -1.60 2.85 -12.09
N LYS A 52 -2.71 2.39 -11.52
CA LYS A 52 -3.79 3.23 -11.02
C LYS A 52 -3.83 3.09 -9.50
N PHE A 53 -3.73 4.22 -8.81
CA PHE A 53 -3.81 4.33 -7.37
C PHE A 53 -5.08 5.08 -7.00
N SER A 54 -5.97 4.43 -6.24
CA SER A 54 -7.30 4.96 -5.93
C SER A 54 -7.59 4.94 -4.43
N ILE A 55 -8.18 6.01 -3.93
CA ILE A 55 -8.75 6.11 -2.57
C ILE A 55 -10.26 6.23 -2.73
N GLN A 56 -11.00 5.26 -2.22
CA GLN A 56 -12.46 5.27 -2.21
C GLN A 56 -12.96 5.66 -0.82
N GLU A 57 -13.98 6.52 -0.80
CA GLU A 57 -14.65 6.99 0.41
C GLU A 57 -16.18 6.93 0.26
N THR A 58 -16.85 6.63 1.37
CA THR A 58 -18.29 6.81 1.51
C THR A 58 -18.56 8.21 2.06
N LEU A 59 -19.21 9.05 1.26
CA LEU A 59 -19.61 10.41 1.68
C LEU A 59 -20.74 10.36 2.70
N ASP A 60 -20.95 11.46 3.42
CA ASP A 60 -21.98 11.54 4.48
C ASP A 60 -23.41 11.29 3.96
N ASN A 61 -23.65 11.46 2.66
CA ASN A 61 -24.92 11.15 1.98
C ASN A 61 -25.02 9.68 1.52
N GLY A 62 -24.07 8.81 1.90
CA GLY A 62 -24.00 7.40 1.51
C GLY A 62 -23.49 7.15 0.09
N THR A 63 -23.07 8.19 -0.66
CA THR A 63 -22.54 8.03 -2.01
C THR A 63 -21.06 7.67 -1.96
N GLU A 64 -20.64 6.72 -2.78
CA GLU A 64 -19.23 6.36 -2.97
C GLU A 64 -18.53 7.35 -3.92
N TYR A 65 -17.36 7.83 -3.52
CA TYR A 65 -16.49 8.67 -4.36
C TYR A 65 -15.08 8.11 -4.43
N THR A 66 -14.45 8.18 -5.59
CA THR A 66 -13.10 7.63 -5.82
C THR A 66 -12.13 8.71 -6.30
N HIS A 67 -11.08 8.95 -5.52
CA HIS A 67 -9.93 9.78 -5.87
C HIS A 67 -8.88 8.90 -6.56
N SER A 68 -8.62 9.10 -7.86
CA SER A 68 -7.67 8.27 -8.62
C SER A 68 -6.51 9.07 -9.16
N LYS A 69 -5.30 8.49 -9.15
CA LYS A 69 -4.15 8.95 -9.92
C LYS A 69 -3.55 7.80 -10.70
N GLU A 70 -3.06 8.10 -11.90
CA GLU A 70 -2.39 7.14 -12.76
C GLU A 70 -0.93 7.51 -12.97
N ALA A 71 -0.06 6.52 -13.10
CA ALA A 71 1.33 6.70 -13.49
C ALA A 71 1.81 5.54 -14.36
N VAL A 72 2.89 5.79 -15.11
CA VAL A 72 3.59 4.77 -15.87
C VAL A 72 4.95 4.56 -15.24
N LEU A 73 5.25 3.33 -14.85
CA LEU A 73 6.56 2.95 -14.34
C LEU A 73 7.63 3.15 -15.44
N PRO A 74 8.83 3.64 -15.08
CA PRO A 74 9.91 3.86 -16.04
C PRO A 74 10.39 2.54 -16.66
N GLY A 75 11.32 2.64 -17.59
CA GLY A 75 11.97 1.46 -18.15
C GLY A 75 11.09 0.57 -19.02
N GLN A 76 11.47 -0.71 -19.10
CA GLN A 76 10.86 -1.70 -20.00
C GLN A 76 10.36 -2.96 -19.26
N HIS A 77 10.66 -3.09 -17.97
CA HIS A 77 10.16 -4.22 -17.18
C HIS A 77 8.64 -4.14 -17.03
N THR A 78 7.98 -5.28 -17.02
CA THR A 78 6.51 -5.38 -16.87
C THR A 78 6.09 -6.35 -15.76
N ILE A 79 7.03 -7.16 -15.28
CA ILE A 79 6.81 -8.22 -14.30
C ILE A 79 7.28 -7.74 -12.94
N PHE A 80 6.43 -7.90 -11.93
CA PHE A 80 6.81 -7.69 -10.53
C PHE A 80 7.21 -9.03 -9.93
N ASN A 81 8.52 -9.30 -9.90
CA ASN A 81 9.04 -10.59 -9.46
C ASN A 81 8.99 -10.72 -7.93
N LEU A 82 8.29 -11.75 -7.46
CA LEU A 82 8.24 -12.13 -6.05
C LEU A 82 8.83 -13.54 -5.90
N ASP A 83 9.66 -13.72 -4.88
CA ASP A 83 10.31 -14.98 -4.57
C ASP A 83 9.66 -15.60 -3.33
N ARG A 84 9.29 -16.88 -3.41
CA ARG A 84 8.56 -17.57 -2.33
C ARG A 84 9.33 -17.65 -1.00
N GLN A 85 10.66 -17.69 -1.06
CA GLN A 85 11.50 -17.83 0.13
C GLN A 85 11.95 -16.47 0.67
N LYS A 86 12.17 -15.50 -0.23
CA LYS A 86 12.77 -14.20 0.10
C LYS A 86 11.75 -13.07 0.26
N SER A 87 10.66 -13.07 -0.50
CA SER A 87 9.66 -12.00 -0.42
C SER A 87 8.79 -12.15 0.82
N LYS A 88 8.55 -11.03 1.50
CA LYS A 88 7.69 -10.93 2.68
C LYS A 88 6.66 -9.83 2.44
N LEU A 89 5.45 -10.04 2.95
CA LEU A 89 4.40 -9.02 3.02
C LEU A 89 4.29 -8.60 4.49
N TYR A 90 4.41 -7.30 4.73
CA TYR A 90 4.26 -6.70 6.04
C TYR A 90 3.05 -5.77 6.02
N VAL A 91 2.29 -5.76 7.12
CA VAL A 91 1.07 -4.96 7.29
C VAL A 91 1.12 -4.34 8.67
N GLY A 92 0.81 -3.04 8.78
CA GLY A 92 0.83 -2.31 10.05
C GLY A 92 2.23 -1.88 10.55
N GLY A 93 3.29 -2.50 10.05
CA GLY A 93 4.66 -2.07 10.31
C GLY A 93 5.69 -3.08 9.83
N VAL A 94 6.98 -2.81 10.05
CA VAL A 94 8.07 -3.74 9.69
C VAL A 94 9.05 -3.96 10.85
N PRO A 95 9.69 -5.13 10.96
CA PRO A 95 10.76 -5.35 11.93
C PRO A 95 11.89 -4.29 11.81
N PRO A 96 12.55 -3.88 12.91
CA PRO A 96 13.57 -2.84 12.90
C PRO A 96 14.76 -3.12 11.96
N ASP A 97 15.14 -4.39 11.85
CA ASP A 97 16.24 -4.91 11.04
C ASP A 97 15.90 -5.06 9.54
N THR A 98 14.63 -4.89 9.16
CA THR A 98 14.24 -4.91 7.75
C THR A 98 14.83 -3.72 7.00
N THR A 99 15.36 -3.91 5.81
CA THR A 99 15.76 -2.80 4.94
C THR A 99 14.62 -2.46 3.99
N LEU A 100 14.08 -1.24 4.07
CA LEU A 100 13.07 -0.75 3.16
C LEU A 100 13.66 0.27 2.19
N GLN A 101 13.27 0.19 0.92
CA GLN A 101 13.63 1.19 -0.06
C GLN A 101 12.67 2.39 0.04
N GLY A 102 13.20 3.58 0.33
CA GLY A 102 12.45 4.84 0.24
C GLY A 102 11.33 5.01 1.27
N VAL A 103 11.43 4.37 2.44
CA VAL A 103 10.41 4.47 3.50
C VAL A 103 11.00 5.10 4.75
N ASP A 104 10.49 6.28 5.11
CA ASP A 104 10.91 7.02 6.31
C ASP A 104 10.12 6.59 7.56
N VAL A 105 8.85 6.18 7.39
CA VAL A 105 7.92 5.84 8.49
C VAL A 105 7.64 4.34 8.46
N ARG A 106 7.95 3.67 9.56
CA ARG A 106 7.99 2.20 9.62
C ARG A 106 6.81 1.56 10.33
N ASP A 107 6.11 2.34 11.15
CA ASP A 107 4.99 1.89 11.95
C ASP A 107 3.72 2.61 11.52
N PHE A 108 2.59 1.90 11.57
CA PHE A 108 1.27 2.45 11.29
C PHE A 108 0.43 2.46 12.56
N GLU A 109 -0.15 3.61 12.85
CA GLU A 109 -1.13 3.79 13.92
C GLU A 109 -2.51 4.02 13.30
N GLY A 110 -3.41 3.06 13.50
CA GLY A 110 -4.77 3.08 12.95
C GLY A 110 -5.38 1.69 12.90
N GLN A 111 -6.41 1.53 12.07
CA GLN A 111 -7.12 0.27 11.89
C GLN A 111 -7.02 -0.16 10.42
N ILE A 112 -6.84 -1.47 10.19
CA ILE A 112 -6.77 -2.08 8.85
C ILE A 112 -7.74 -3.25 8.84
N GLU A 113 -8.53 -3.35 7.78
CA GLU A 113 -9.42 -4.48 7.54
C GLU A 113 -9.43 -4.86 6.05
N GLU A 114 -9.97 -6.04 5.74
CA GLU A 114 -10.29 -6.48 4.37
C GLU A 114 -9.11 -6.39 3.37
N LEU A 115 -7.93 -6.86 3.77
CA LEU A 115 -6.78 -6.94 2.87
C LEU A 115 -7.02 -7.97 1.76
N MET A 116 -6.86 -7.54 0.51
CA MET A 116 -6.91 -8.40 -0.67
C MET A 116 -5.62 -8.28 -1.49
N VAL A 117 -5.16 -9.41 -2.03
CA VAL A 117 -4.05 -9.45 -3.01
C VAL A 117 -4.56 -10.14 -4.26
N GLY A 118 -4.67 -9.37 -5.35
CA GLY A 118 -5.46 -9.79 -6.50
C GLY A 118 -6.90 -10.07 -6.06
N ASN A 119 -7.41 -11.25 -6.37
CA ASN A 119 -8.77 -11.67 -5.97
C ASN A 119 -8.77 -12.58 -4.73
N THR A 120 -7.66 -12.61 -3.96
CA THR A 120 -7.52 -13.49 -2.80
C THR A 120 -7.61 -12.69 -1.51
N PRO A 121 -8.57 -12.96 -0.62
CA PRO A 121 -8.61 -12.34 0.71
C PRO A 121 -7.44 -12.84 1.55
N VAL A 122 -6.79 -11.92 2.27
CA VAL A 122 -5.68 -12.21 3.17
C VAL A 122 -6.16 -11.98 4.61
N GLY A 123 -6.23 -13.05 5.38
CA GLY A 123 -6.61 -12.97 6.79
C GLY A 123 -5.53 -12.27 7.60
N LEU A 124 -5.82 -11.07 8.14
CA LEU A 124 -4.88 -10.30 8.96
C LEU A 124 -4.47 -11.03 10.26
N TRP A 125 -5.27 -11.99 10.71
CA TRP A 125 -4.99 -12.86 11.86
C TRP A 125 -4.27 -14.17 11.49
N ASN A 126 -4.05 -14.42 10.20
CA ASN A 126 -3.33 -15.59 9.69
C ASN A 126 -1.90 -15.21 9.30
N PHE A 127 -1.11 -14.77 10.29
CA PHE A 127 0.26 -14.32 10.09
C PHE A 127 1.30 -15.39 10.44
N VAL A 128 2.49 -15.27 9.85
CA VAL A 128 3.68 -16.06 10.25
C VAL A 128 4.40 -15.47 11.47
N GLY A 129 4.25 -14.18 11.73
CA GLY A 129 4.77 -13.49 12.91
C GLY A 129 4.08 -12.14 13.10
N ALA A 130 3.97 -11.69 14.34
CA ALA A 130 3.38 -10.41 14.70
C ALA A 130 4.06 -9.83 15.94
N SER A 131 4.10 -8.51 16.03
CA SER A 131 4.60 -7.74 17.17
C SER A 131 3.67 -6.55 17.39
N ASP A 132 3.44 -6.17 18.65
CA ASP A 132 2.71 -4.96 19.04
C ASP A 132 1.33 -4.75 18.39
N LEU A 133 0.64 -5.86 18.08
CA LEU A 133 -0.69 -5.86 17.47
C LEU A 133 -1.80 -5.75 18.52
N LYS A 134 -2.79 -4.90 18.25
CA LYS A 134 -4.05 -4.83 19.01
C LYS A 134 -5.24 -4.94 18.08
N GLY A 135 -6.25 -5.72 18.48
CA GLY A 135 -7.53 -5.77 17.78
C GLY A 135 -8.32 -4.47 17.97
N ALA A 136 -9.20 -4.19 17.02
CA ALA A 136 -10.17 -3.09 17.08
C ALA A 136 -11.60 -3.66 17.11
N ARG A 137 -12.57 -2.83 17.53
CA ARG A 137 -13.99 -3.18 17.34
C ARG A 137 -14.29 -3.20 15.84
N GLN A 138 -15.07 -4.19 15.41
CA GLN A 138 -15.58 -4.26 14.05
C GLN A 138 -16.45 -3.03 13.76
N ARG A 139 -16.32 -2.50 12.54
CA ARG A 139 -17.15 -1.39 12.03
C ARG A 139 -18.64 -1.69 12.06
#